data_AF-E1L9R8-F1
#
_entry.id   AF-E1L9R8-F1
#
_cell.length_a   1.000
_cell.length_b   1.000
_cell.length_c   1.000
_cell.angle_alpha   90.00
_cell.angle_beta   90.00
_cell.angle_gamma   90.00
#
_symmetry.space_group_name_H-M   'P 1'
#
loop_
_entity.id
_entity.type
_entity.pdbx_description
1 polymer ?
#
loop_
_entity_poly.entity_id
_entity_poly.type
_entity_poly.pdbx_seq_one_letter_code
_entity_poly.pdbx_strand_id
1 'polypeptide(L)'
;MTSQTQYWNRLIQPGIVALVGAGGKTTVLSKLVEYGRLQGQPIVVTTTTQLYESQVAQYEPIYTKDINDVDEYCTKRIQQGYCGAWFNGITRTKVDAVDCESIDGLSALHPNWQIVVEADGAKEKWLKAPKHTEPVIPSQTKTTIGVVNLQMLGASLDEDHVHNLELVQSIVHREEGAIVTPRMLAQIVLHKQGLFQYSKGKKILFCTGYDTVQHRIIDDFISHVVDSDITAIVLADGYKASCEIRRIIQCR
;
A
#
# COMPACT_ATOMS: atom_id res chain seq x y z
N MET A 1 -10.99 -18.97 14.10
CA MET A 1 -10.46 -17.87 13.26
C MET A 1 -11.61 -16.93 12.94
N THR A 2 -11.42 -15.62 13.11
CA THR A 2 -12.46 -14.64 12.75
C THR A 2 -12.54 -14.52 11.22
N SER A 3 -13.64 -13.95 10.71
CA SER A 3 -13.76 -13.61 9.28
C SER A 3 -12.61 -12.71 8.81
N GLN A 4 -12.15 -11.79 9.68
CA GLN A 4 -11.01 -10.94 9.41
C GLN A 4 -9.70 -11.71 9.24
N THR A 5 -9.39 -12.66 10.13
CA THR A 5 -8.19 -13.51 9.97
C THR A 5 -8.20 -14.21 8.62
N GLN A 6 -9.35 -14.76 8.21
CA GLN A 6 -9.45 -15.44 6.90
C GLN A 6 -9.20 -14.49 5.73
N TYR A 7 -9.73 -13.26 5.78
CA TYR A 7 -9.52 -12.27 4.72
C TYR A 7 -8.07 -11.79 4.65
N TRP A 8 -7.48 -11.40 5.77
CA TRP A 8 -6.10 -10.90 5.81
C TRP A 8 -5.09 -11.99 5.43
N ASN A 9 -5.31 -13.25 5.83
CA ASN A 9 -4.46 -14.38 5.44
C ASN A 9 -4.38 -14.57 3.91
N ARG A 10 -5.36 -14.08 3.13
CA ARG A 10 -5.29 -14.11 1.66
C ARG A 10 -4.31 -13.09 1.06
N LEU A 11 -3.88 -12.12 1.86
CA LEU A 11 -2.90 -11.09 1.49
C LEU A 11 -1.51 -11.38 2.06
N ILE A 12 -1.39 -12.40 2.93
CA ILE A 12 -0.16 -12.78 3.62
C ILE A 12 0.52 -13.91 2.85
N GLN A 13 1.67 -13.62 2.27
CA GLN A 13 2.47 -14.57 1.51
C GLN A 13 3.94 -14.12 1.43
N PRO A 14 4.91 -15.05 1.34
CA PRO A 14 6.32 -14.71 1.16
C PRO A 14 6.63 -13.95 -0.13
N GLY A 15 7.61 -13.05 -0.04
CA GLY A 15 8.11 -12.16 -1.09
C GLY A 15 7.82 -10.69 -0.79
N ILE A 16 8.29 -9.83 -1.70
CA ILE A 16 8.12 -8.39 -1.57
C ILE A 16 6.68 -8.01 -1.95
N VAL A 17 6.04 -7.24 -1.06
CA VAL A 17 4.73 -6.59 -1.25
C VAL A 17 4.92 -5.08 -1.23
N ALA A 18 4.71 -4.42 -2.37
CA ALA A 18 4.79 -2.97 -2.47
C ALA A 18 3.41 -2.32 -2.28
N LEU A 19 3.31 -1.37 -1.35
CA LEU A 19 2.13 -0.55 -1.14
C LEU A 19 2.29 0.78 -1.88
N VAL A 20 1.34 1.11 -2.75
CA VAL A 20 1.31 2.36 -3.53
C VAL A 20 -0.04 3.05 -3.38
N GLY A 21 -0.13 4.32 -3.76
CA GLY A 21 -1.37 5.07 -3.71
C GLY A 21 -1.55 5.90 -2.45
N ALA A 22 -2.80 6.10 -2.05
CA ALA A 22 -3.16 7.09 -1.03
C ALA A 22 -4.35 6.60 -0.18
N GLY A 23 -4.60 7.25 0.96
CA GLY A 23 -5.81 6.98 1.72
C GLY A 23 -5.83 5.69 2.55
N GLY A 24 -4.68 5.21 3.04
CA GLY A 24 -4.67 4.10 3.99
C GLY A 24 -3.48 3.15 3.97
N LYS A 25 -2.41 3.45 3.23
CA LYS A 25 -1.23 2.57 3.13
C LYS A 25 -0.67 2.13 4.49
N THR A 26 -0.44 3.08 5.40
CA THR A 26 0.04 2.78 6.76
C THR A 26 -0.94 1.89 7.54
N THR A 27 -2.25 2.02 7.31
CA THR A 27 -3.25 1.13 7.90
C THR A 27 -3.12 -0.28 7.34
N VAL A 28 -3.04 -0.42 6.01
CA VAL A 28 -2.88 -1.72 5.34
C VAL A 28 -1.57 -2.39 5.79
N LEU A 29 -0.47 -1.64 5.86
CA LEU A 29 0.81 -2.12 6.38
C LEU A 29 0.67 -2.66 7.80
N SER A 30 0.10 -1.87 8.70
CA SER A 30 -0.08 -2.27 10.10
C SER A 30 -0.92 -3.54 10.23
N LYS A 31 -2.00 -3.65 9.45
CA LYS A 31 -2.85 -4.85 9.43
C LYS A 31 -2.14 -6.07 8.83
N LEU A 32 -1.33 -5.90 7.78
CA LEU A 32 -0.50 -6.99 7.25
C LEU A 32 0.49 -7.51 8.31
N VAL A 33 1.13 -6.61 9.06
CA VAL A 33 2.01 -6.98 10.19
C VAL A 33 1.24 -7.69 11.29
N GLU A 34 0.10 -7.15 11.72
CA GLU A 34 -0.75 -7.71 12.77
C GLU A 34 -1.19 -9.15 12.43
N TYR A 35 -1.86 -9.33 11.30
CA TYR A 35 -2.40 -10.64 10.91
C TYR A 35 -1.32 -11.61 10.44
N GLY A 36 -0.23 -11.12 9.85
CA GLY A 36 0.89 -11.97 9.46
C GLY A 36 1.60 -12.56 10.68
N ARG A 37 1.78 -11.78 11.74
CA ARG A 37 2.29 -12.28 13.03
C ARG A 37 1.35 -13.34 13.63
N LEU A 38 0.04 -13.13 13.57
CA LEU A 38 -0.94 -14.12 14.02
C LEU A 38 -0.88 -15.42 13.20
N GLN A 39 -0.51 -15.35 11.92
CA GLN A 39 -0.29 -16.52 11.05
C GLN A 39 1.10 -17.15 11.23
N GLY A 40 2.02 -16.50 11.97
CA GLY A 40 3.42 -16.93 12.08
C GLY A 40 4.25 -16.66 10.82
N GLN A 41 3.80 -15.77 9.93
CA GLN A 41 4.55 -15.34 8.76
C GLN A 41 5.70 -14.41 9.19
N PRO A 42 6.97 -14.73 8.84
CA PRO A 42 8.08 -13.79 8.98
C PRO A 42 7.83 -12.52 8.17
N ILE A 43 7.82 -11.36 8.84
CA ILE A 43 7.55 -10.07 8.21
C ILE A 43 8.66 -9.07 8.51
N VAL A 44 9.05 -8.34 7.46
CA VAL A 44 9.90 -7.14 7.55
C VAL A 44 9.18 -5.95 6.94
N VAL A 45 9.26 -4.80 7.60
CA VAL A 45 8.74 -3.52 7.12
C VAL A 45 9.87 -2.62 6.65
N THR A 46 9.72 -1.98 5.49
CA THR A 46 10.66 -0.97 4.98
C THR A 46 9.98 0.02 4.03
N THR A 47 10.75 0.91 3.42
CA THR A 47 10.27 1.93 2.47
C THR A 47 11.30 2.27 1.41
N THR A 48 10.84 2.63 0.22
CA THR A 48 11.67 3.21 -0.85
C THR A 48 11.44 4.72 -1.02
N THR A 49 10.62 5.31 -0.15
CA THR A 49 10.37 6.76 -0.06
C THR A 49 10.60 7.25 1.37
N GLN A 50 10.73 8.56 1.59
CA GLN A 50 10.75 9.08 2.96
C GLN A 50 9.37 9.01 3.62
N LEU A 51 9.32 8.51 4.85
CA LEU A 51 8.13 8.47 5.73
C LEU A 51 8.38 9.32 6.96
N TYR A 52 7.34 9.69 7.72
CA TYR A 52 7.55 10.18 9.07
C TYR A 52 7.95 9.03 10.01
N GLU A 53 8.91 9.29 10.89
CA GLU A 53 9.42 8.30 11.87
C GLU A 53 8.30 7.80 12.80
N SER A 54 7.37 8.69 13.18
CA SER A 54 6.20 8.34 13.99
C SER A 54 5.29 7.27 13.40
N GLN A 55 5.35 7.02 12.08
CA GLN A 55 4.55 5.98 11.43
C GLN A 55 5.13 4.58 11.63
N VAL A 56 6.43 4.48 11.92
CA VAL A 56 7.18 3.21 11.95
C VAL A 56 7.89 2.94 13.29
N ALA A 57 7.98 3.94 14.17
CA ALA A 57 8.61 3.83 15.50
C ALA A 57 8.10 2.65 16.33
N GLN A 58 6.81 2.32 16.23
CA GLN A 58 6.19 1.19 16.94
C GLN A 58 6.78 -0.18 16.58
N TYR A 59 7.49 -0.29 15.45
CA TYR A 59 8.12 -1.55 15.03
C TYR A 59 9.54 -1.71 15.58
N GLU A 60 10.05 -0.71 16.31
CA GLU A 60 11.43 -0.62 16.81
C GLU A 60 12.44 -0.95 15.70
N PRO A 61 12.56 -0.11 14.67
CA PRO A 61 13.40 -0.43 13.52
C PRO A 61 14.90 -0.36 13.82
N ILE A 62 15.67 -1.08 13.00
CA ILE A 62 17.10 -0.84 12.84
C ILE A 62 17.35 0.24 11.76
N TYR A 63 18.31 1.12 12.04
CA TYR A 63 18.73 2.21 11.16
C TYR A 63 20.17 1.98 10.70
N THR A 64 20.35 1.36 9.54
CA THR A 64 21.67 1.05 8.99
C THR A 64 21.60 0.78 7.49
N LYS A 65 22.75 0.93 6.82
CA LYS A 65 22.96 0.53 5.42
C LYS A 65 23.65 -0.83 5.30
N ASP A 66 24.11 -1.41 6.42
CA ASP A 66 24.78 -2.70 6.41
C ASP A 66 23.75 -3.83 6.40
N ILE A 67 23.74 -4.62 5.33
CA ILE A 67 22.79 -5.73 5.15
C ILE A 67 22.99 -6.85 6.18
N ASN A 68 24.20 -7.04 6.70
CA ASN A 68 24.47 -8.08 7.69
C ASN A 68 23.83 -7.73 9.03
N ASP A 69 23.94 -6.47 9.45
CA ASP A 69 23.28 -5.96 10.66
C ASP A 69 21.75 -6.09 10.53
N VAL A 70 21.21 -5.79 9.34
CA VAL A 70 19.78 -5.91 9.04
C VAL A 70 19.31 -7.35 9.13
N ASP A 71 20.06 -8.28 8.53
CA ASP A 71 19.77 -9.71 8.56
C ASP A 71 19.75 -10.24 9.99
N GLU A 72 20.82 -10.02 10.76
CA GLU A 72 20.92 -10.47 12.15
C GLU A 72 19.78 -9.89 13.00
N TYR A 73 19.54 -8.58 12.88
CA TYR A 73 18.51 -7.89 13.64
C TYR A 73 17.10 -8.41 13.31
N CYS A 74 16.73 -8.45 12.03
CA CYS A 74 15.41 -8.87 11.60
C CYS A 74 15.16 -10.35 11.92
N THR A 75 16.15 -11.21 11.70
CA THR A 75 16.07 -12.63 12.04
C THR A 75 15.79 -12.82 13.53
N LYS A 76 16.52 -12.12 14.40
CA LYS A 76 16.31 -12.18 15.86
C LYS A 76 14.93 -11.67 16.28
N ARG A 77 14.47 -10.55 15.72
CA ARG A 77 13.13 -10.00 15.99
C ARG A 77 12.02 -10.98 15.62
N ILE A 78 12.13 -11.59 14.44
CA ILE A 78 11.18 -12.58 13.93
C ILE A 78 11.15 -13.82 14.81
N GLN A 79 12.31 -14.35 15.24
CA GLN A 79 12.39 -15.48 16.17
C GLN A 79 11.75 -15.19 17.53
N GLN A 80 11.77 -13.93 17.97
CA GLN A 80 11.10 -13.47 19.19
C GLN A 80 9.59 -13.22 19.00
N GLY A 81 9.04 -13.48 17.80
CA GLY A 81 7.63 -13.31 17.48
C GLY A 81 7.24 -11.86 17.12
N TYR A 82 8.20 -10.97 16.91
CA TYR A 82 7.98 -9.60 16.41
C TYR A 82 8.19 -9.52 14.89
N CYS A 83 7.85 -8.38 14.28
CA CYS A 83 8.31 -8.10 12.91
C CYS A 83 9.71 -7.47 12.94
N GLY A 84 10.47 -7.67 11.86
CA GLY A 84 11.63 -6.83 11.56
C GLY A 84 11.18 -5.49 10.97
N ALA A 85 11.97 -4.44 11.15
CA ALA A 85 11.77 -3.17 10.47
C ALA A 85 13.13 -2.54 10.17
N TRP A 86 13.32 -2.07 8.94
CA TRP A 86 14.62 -1.61 8.44
C TRP A 86 14.50 -0.32 7.63
N PHE A 87 15.31 0.67 7.99
CA PHE A 87 15.50 1.92 7.26
C PHE A 87 16.98 2.31 7.24
N ASN A 88 17.38 3.20 6.34
CA ASN A 88 18.79 3.60 6.20
C ASN A 88 19.27 4.60 7.27
N GLY A 89 18.34 5.28 7.94
CA GLY A 89 18.64 6.37 8.88
C GLY A 89 17.39 7.16 9.26
N ILE A 90 17.58 8.18 10.11
CA ILE A 90 16.59 9.21 10.40
C ILE A 90 17.19 10.57 10.08
N THR A 91 16.52 11.34 9.23
CA THR A 91 16.84 12.73 8.95
C THR A 91 15.69 13.62 9.44
N ARG A 92 15.95 14.44 10.46
CA ARG A 92 14.95 15.26 11.17
C ARG A 92 13.85 14.40 11.79
N THR A 93 12.68 14.35 11.16
CA THR A 93 11.50 13.60 11.61
C THR A 93 11.09 12.52 10.62
N LYS A 94 11.96 12.23 9.64
CA LYS A 94 11.68 11.27 8.58
C LYS A 94 12.70 10.15 8.56
N VAL A 95 12.25 8.93 8.28
CA VAL A 95 13.14 7.81 8.01
C VAL A 95 13.62 7.86 6.56
N ASP A 96 14.89 7.51 6.37
CA ASP A 96 15.52 7.47 5.07
C ASP A 96 15.18 6.17 4.34
N ALA A 97 14.85 6.32 3.06
CA ALA A 97 14.49 5.21 2.17
C ALA A 97 15.64 4.22 1.99
N VAL A 98 15.28 2.95 1.82
CA VAL A 98 16.18 1.88 1.41
C VAL A 98 16.09 1.73 -0.12
N ASP A 99 17.22 1.50 -0.78
CA ASP A 99 17.26 1.28 -2.22
C ASP A 99 16.69 -0.11 -2.60
N CYS A 100 16.18 -0.21 -3.82
CA CYS A 100 15.54 -1.43 -4.32
C CYS A 100 16.48 -2.63 -4.36
N GLU A 101 17.76 -2.42 -4.66
CA GLU A 101 18.74 -3.50 -4.79
C GLU A 101 18.97 -4.18 -3.43
N SER A 102 19.08 -3.40 -2.36
CA SER A 102 19.25 -3.92 -1.00
C SER A 102 17.99 -4.66 -0.51
N ILE A 103 16.79 -4.18 -0.85
CA ILE A 103 15.53 -4.88 -0.54
C ILE A 103 15.42 -6.21 -1.32
N ASP A 104 15.76 -6.18 -2.62
CA ASP A 104 15.77 -7.37 -3.47
C ASP A 104 16.79 -8.41 -2.93
N GLY A 105 17.96 -7.96 -2.48
CA GLY A 105 18.97 -8.79 -1.83
C GLY A 105 18.47 -9.46 -0.55
N LEU A 106 17.81 -8.71 0.35
CA LEU A 106 17.23 -9.27 1.56
C LEU A 106 16.15 -10.32 1.24
N SER A 107 15.31 -10.06 0.23
CA SER A 107 14.29 -11.01 -0.22
C SER A 107 14.89 -12.29 -0.80
N ALA A 108 16.06 -12.21 -1.44
CA ALA A 108 16.76 -13.37 -1.99
C ALA A 108 17.40 -14.22 -0.90
N LEU A 109 17.94 -13.59 0.15
CA LEU A 109 18.47 -14.28 1.33
C LEU A 109 17.36 -15.00 2.12
N HIS A 110 16.18 -14.38 2.21
CA HIS A 110 15.04 -14.91 2.97
C HIS A 110 13.80 -15.10 2.09
N PRO A 111 13.75 -16.14 1.24
CA PRO A 111 12.65 -16.35 0.29
C PRO A 111 11.30 -16.67 0.97
N ASN A 112 11.32 -17.03 2.26
CA ASN A 112 10.13 -17.29 3.08
C ASN A 112 9.64 -16.05 3.85
N TRP A 113 10.33 -14.92 3.82
CA TRP A 113 9.88 -13.68 4.46
C TRP A 113 8.91 -12.91 3.57
N GLN A 114 7.99 -12.18 4.18
CA GLN A 114 7.18 -11.18 3.52
C GLN A 114 7.75 -9.80 3.83
N ILE A 115 8.24 -9.11 2.81
CA ILE A 115 8.84 -7.79 2.96
C ILE A 115 7.82 -6.76 2.47
N VAL A 116 7.22 -6.02 3.40
CA VAL A 116 6.21 -5.00 3.11
C VAL A 116 6.90 -3.65 2.93
N VAL A 117 6.78 -3.10 1.73
CA VAL A 117 7.47 -1.88 1.30
C VAL A 117 6.44 -0.79 1.06
N GLU A 118 6.51 0.34 1.77
CA GLU A 118 5.80 1.54 1.34
C GLU A 118 6.59 2.20 0.19
N ALA A 119 6.01 2.21 -1.01
CA ALA A 119 6.75 2.54 -2.24
C ALA A 119 6.49 3.96 -2.76
N ASP A 120 5.63 4.73 -2.07
CA ASP A 120 5.34 6.11 -2.44
C ASP A 120 4.79 6.99 -1.31
N GLY A 121 5.07 8.29 -1.40
CA GLY A 121 4.52 9.30 -0.47
C GLY A 121 3.14 9.79 -0.92
N ALA A 122 2.21 9.99 0.02
CA ALA A 122 0.89 10.56 -0.27
C ALA A 122 0.47 11.72 0.64
N LYS A 123 1.29 12.10 1.63
CA LYS A 123 1.01 13.21 2.58
C LYS A 123 -0.40 13.17 3.18
N GLU A 124 -0.84 11.99 3.60
CA GLU A 124 -2.17 11.75 4.21
C GLU A 124 -3.38 12.07 3.32
N LYS A 125 -3.17 12.30 2.02
CA LYS A 125 -4.24 12.50 1.03
C LYS A 125 -4.98 11.20 0.74
N TRP A 126 -6.17 11.31 0.16
CA TRP A 126 -7.07 10.19 -0.14
C TRP A 126 -6.84 9.59 -1.52
N LEU A 127 -6.42 10.43 -2.47
CA LEU A 127 -6.15 10.08 -3.86
C LEU A 127 -4.80 10.65 -4.29
N LYS A 128 -4.13 9.98 -5.22
CA LYS A 128 -2.93 10.50 -5.86
C LYS A 128 -2.78 10.01 -7.29
N ALA A 129 -2.05 10.78 -8.09
CA ALA A 129 -1.36 10.29 -9.27
C ALA A 129 0.15 10.32 -9.01
N PRO A 130 0.89 9.23 -9.30
CA PRO A 130 2.34 9.20 -9.13
C PRO A 130 3.04 10.08 -10.18
N LYS A 131 4.19 10.63 -9.82
CA LYS A 131 5.10 11.30 -10.77
C LYS A 131 5.81 10.26 -11.63
N HIS A 132 6.48 10.69 -12.71
CA HIS A 132 7.29 9.77 -13.54
C HIS A 132 8.43 9.07 -12.80
N THR A 133 8.89 9.61 -11.68
CA THR A 133 9.95 9.03 -10.83
C THR A 133 9.39 8.15 -9.71
N GLU A 134 8.07 8.00 -9.60
CA GLU A 134 7.37 7.23 -8.57
C GLU A 134 6.38 6.25 -9.22
N PRO A 135 5.88 5.23 -8.49
CA PRO A 135 6.46 4.69 -7.26
C PRO A 135 7.82 4.02 -7.53
N VAL A 136 8.67 3.97 -6.52
CA VAL A 136 9.96 3.28 -6.60
C VAL A 136 9.76 1.86 -6.08
N ILE A 137 9.55 0.90 -6.98
CA ILE A 137 9.18 -0.49 -6.63
C ILE A 137 10.37 -1.44 -6.83
N PRO A 138 10.73 -2.27 -5.82
CA PRO A 138 11.78 -3.28 -5.97
C PRO A 138 11.52 -4.27 -7.10
N SER A 139 12.58 -4.73 -7.78
CA SER A 139 12.44 -5.51 -9.01
C SER A 139 11.83 -6.90 -8.77
N GLN A 140 12.05 -7.47 -7.58
CA GLN A 140 11.54 -8.79 -7.17
C GLN A 140 10.15 -8.73 -6.52
N THR A 141 9.46 -7.58 -6.62
CA THR A 141 8.09 -7.41 -6.11
C THR A 141 7.13 -8.43 -6.71
N LYS A 142 6.54 -9.28 -5.83
CA LYS A 142 5.57 -10.31 -6.22
C LYS A 142 4.14 -9.81 -6.23
N THR A 143 3.84 -8.81 -5.40
CA THR A 143 2.51 -8.21 -5.29
C THR A 143 2.63 -6.71 -5.12
N THR A 144 1.87 -5.96 -5.91
CA THR A 144 1.65 -4.53 -5.71
C THR A 144 0.22 -4.33 -5.21
N ILE A 145 0.07 -3.73 -4.03
CA ILE A 145 -1.22 -3.33 -3.47
C ILE A 145 -1.40 -1.83 -3.67
N GLY A 146 -2.30 -1.47 -4.58
CA GLY A 146 -2.70 -0.09 -4.81
C GLY A 146 -3.82 0.29 -3.86
N VAL A 147 -3.57 1.28 -3.00
CA VAL A 147 -4.54 1.75 -1.99
C VAL A 147 -5.25 3.01 -2.50
N VAL A 148 -6.58 3.00 -2.39
CA VAL A 148 -7.44 4.16 -2.64
C VAL A 148 -8.46 4.29 -1.53
N ASN A 149 -8.79 5.53 -1.16
CA ASN A 149 -9.90 5.81 -0.26
C ASN A 149 -11.18 6.08 -1.06
N LEU A 150 -12.22 5.28 -0.82
CA LEU A 150 -13.50 5.41 -1.50
C LEU A 150 -14.25 6.69 -1.15
N GLN A 151 -13.95 7.37 -0.04
CA GLN A 151 -14.48 8.70 0.28
C GLN A 151 -14.19 9.75 -0.81
N MET A 152 -13.21 9.48 -1.67
CA MET A 152 -12.99 10.31 -2.85
C MET A 152 -14.22 10.33 -3.77
N LEU A 153 -15.02 9.26 -3.84
CA LEU A 153 -16.25 9.20 -4.64
C LEU A 153 -17.29 10.19 -4.09
N GLY A 154 -17.63 11.19 -4.89
CA GLY A 154 -18.51 12.29 -4.48
C GLY A 154 -17.79 13.45 -3.80
N ALA A 155 -16.49 13.35 -3.54
CA ALA A 155 -15.66 14.46 -3.09
C ALA A 155 -15.13 15.29 -4.27
N SER A 156 -14.70 16.51 -3.97
CA SER A 156 -14.11 17.45 -4.91
C SER A 156 -12.66 17.08 -5.24
N LEU A 157 -12.27 17.23 -6.51
CA LEU A 157 -10.85 17.23 -6.89
C LEU A 157 -10.19 18.52 -6.42
N ASP A 158 -9.49 18.48 -5.30
CA ASP A 158 -8.80 19.62 -4.71
C ASP A 158 -7.50 19.19 -4.02
N GLU A 159 -6.66 20.17 -3.65
CA GLU A 159 -5.39 19.91 -2.98
C GLU A 159 -5.57 19.33 -1.57
N ASP A 160 -6.73 19.47 -0.95
CA ASP A 160 -7.02 18.95 0.39
C ASP A 160 -7.15 17.43 0.39
N HIS A 161 -7.72 16.86 -0.67
CA HIS A 161 -7.95 15.42 -0.80
C HIS A 161 -6.96 14.72 -1.75
N VAL A 162 -6.34 15.45 -2.68
CA VAL A 162 -5.54 14.89 -3.77
C VAL A 162 -4.07 15.28 -3.67
N HIS A 163 -3.18 14.29 -3.77
CA HIS A 163 -1.75 14.51 -3.93
C HIS A 163 -1.37 14.54 -5.42
N ASN A 164 -0.61 15.56 -5.84
CA ASN A 164 -0.29 15.87 -7.24
C ASN A 164 -1.56 16.12 -8.09
N LEU A 165 -2.36 17.11 -7.67
CA LEU A 165 -3.66 17.45 -8.29
C LEU A 165 -3.56 17.61 -9.81
N GLU A 166 -2.59 18.36 -10.31
CA GLU A 166 -2.36 18.58 -11.75
C GLU A 166 -2.23 17.26 -12.54
N LEU A 167 -1.54 16.27 -11.97
CA LEU A 167 -1.40 14.95 -12.61
C LEU A 167 -2.73 14.20 -12.62
N VAL A 168 -3.50 14.27 -11.53
CA VAL A 168 -4.85 13.69 -11.48
C VAL A 168 -5.76 14.35 -12.51
N GLN A 169 -5.77 15.68 -12.61
CA GLN A 169 -6.54 16.44 -13.60
C GLN A 169 -6.18 16.03 -15.02
N SER A 170 -4.88 15.82 -15.31
CA SER A 170 -4.44 15.38 -16.64
C SER A 170 -4.92 13.98 -17.01
N ILE A 171 -5.08 13.07 -16.03
CA ILE A 171 -5.59 11.71 -16.25
C ILE A 171 -7.09 11.70 -16.51
N VAL A 172 -7.86 12.48 -15.74
CA VAL A 172 -9.33 12.46 -15.82
C VAL A 172 -9.92 13.52 -16.76
N HIS A 173 -9.09 14.46 -17.24
CA HIS A 173 -9.48 15.60 -18.05
C HIS A 173 -10.59 16.44 -17.42
N ARG A 174 -10.39 16.84 -16.16
CA ARG A 174 -11.30 17.69 -15.38
C ARG A 174 -10.54 18.73 -14.59
N GLU A 175 -11.22 19.84 -14.32
CA GLU A 175 -10.71 20.95 -13.52
C GLU A 175 -10.81 20.68 -12.01
N GLU A 176 -10.06 21.46 -11.23
CA GLU A 176 -10.22 21.54 -9.78
C GLU A 176 -11.68 21.86 -9.40
N GLY A 177 -12.17 21.29 -8.31
CA GLY A 177 -13.56 21.41 -7.88
C GLY A 177 -14.52 20.40 -8.52
N ALA A 178 -14.10 19.68 -9.56
CA ALA A 178 -14.94 18.65 -10.18
C ALA A 178 -15.22 17.51 -9.19
N ILE A 179 -16.47 17.06 -9.14
CA ILE A 179 -16.87 15.93 -8.29
C ILE A 179 -16.36 14.63 -8.89
N VAL A 180 -15.61 13.86 -8.09
CA VAL A 180 -15.07 12.58 -8.51
C VAL A 180 -16.18 11.55 -8.66
N THR A 181 -16.35 11.09 -9.90
CA THR A 181 -17.29 10.02 -10.25
C THR A 181 -16.62 8.65 -10.19
N PRO A 182 -17.41 7.55 -10.13
CA PRO A 182 -16.90 6.18 -10.28
C PRO A 182 -15.97 6.00 -11.48
N ARG A 183 -16.37 6.53 -12.64
CA ARG A 183 -15.58 6.48 -13.87
C ARG A 183 -14.24 7.21 -13.75
N MET A 184 -14.22 8.38 -13.10
CA MET A 184 -12.97 9.14 -12.90
C MET A 184 -12.01 8.40 -11.98
N LEU A 185 -12.50 7.82 -10.87
CA LEU A 185 -11.65 7.03 -9.99
C LEU A 185 -11.11 5.78 -10.70
N ALA A 186 -11.95 5.10 -11.50
CA ALA A 186 -11.52 3.96 -12.32
C ALA A 186 -10.46 4.36 -13.35
N GLN A 187 -10.59 5.53 -13.98
CA GLN A 187 -9.56 6.07 -14.87
C GLN A 187 -8.23 6.20 -14.15
N ILE A 188 -8.20 6.79 -12.95
CA ILE A 188 -6.95 6.95 -12.17
C ILE A 188 -6.36 5.60 -11.78
N VAL A 189 -7.20 4.62 -11.42
CA VAL A 189 -6.73 3.27 -11.08
C VAL A 189 -6.07 2.58 -12.28
N LEU A 190 -6.70 2.68 -13.46
CA LEU A 190 -6.32 1.91 -14.65
C LEU A 190 -5.37 2.64 -15.61
N HIS A 191 -5.19 3.96 -15.44
CA HIS A 191 -4.33 4.73 -16.33
C HIS A 191 -2.87 4.28 -16.24
N LYS A 192 -2.14 4.36 -17.37
CA LYS A 192 -0.72 3.97 -17.43
C LYS A 192 0.17 4.80 -16.49
N GLN A 193 -0.25 6.03 -16.21
CA GLN A 193 0.38 6.94 -15.25
C GLN A 193 -0.41 7.05 -13.93
N GLY A 194 -1.28 6.09 -13.69
CA GLY A 194 -2.20 6.05 -12.56
C GLY A 194 -1.68 5.25 -11.37
N LEU A 195 -2.59 4.73 -10.55
CA LEU A 195 -2.29 4.04 -9.28
C LEU A 195 -1.26 2.91 -9.44
N PHE A 196 -1.36 2.14 -10.52
CA PHE A 196 -0.51 0.97 -10.78
C PHE A 196 0.67 1.29 -11.72
N GLN A 197 1.05 2.56 -11.87
CA GLN A 197 2.29 2.93 -12.58
C GLN A 197 3.47 2.16 -12.00
N TYR A 198 4.28 1.54 -12.87
CA TYR A 198 5.45 0.71 -12.54
C TYR A 198 5.19 -0.52 -11.65
N SER A 199 3.93 -0.85 -11.38
CA SER A 199 3.57 -2.04 -10.60
C SER A 199 4.22 -3.31 -11.14
N LYS A 200 4.52 -4.22 -10.21
CA LYS A 200 5.16 -5.51 -10.47
C LYS A 200 4.36 -6.63 -9.81
N GLY A 201 4.40 -7.80 -10.44
CA GLY A 201 3.69 -8.97 -9.95
C GLY A 201 2.17 -8.80 -9.96
N LYS A 202 1.49 -9.46 -9.02
CA LYS A 202 0.02 -9.42 -8.89
C LYS A 202 -0.43 -8.03 -8.46
N LYS A 203 -1.50 -7.51 -9.05
CA LYS A 203 -2.10 -6.22 -8.67
C LYS A 203 -3.31 -6.46 -7.78
N ILE A 204 -3.30 -5.88 -6.59
CA ILE A 204 -4.46 -5.89 -5.68
C ILE A 204 -4.90 -4.45 -5.48
N LEU A 205 -6.16 -4.15 -5.78
CA LEU A 205 -6.77 -2.87 -5.44
C LEU A 205 -7.35 -2.97 -4.04
N PHE A 206 -6.83 -2.17 -3.11
CA PHE A 206 -7.33 -2.09 -1.74
C PHE A 206 -8.09 -0.78 -1.54
N CYS A 207 -9.39 -0.90 -1.35
CA CYS A 207 -10.31 0.21 -1.18
C CYS A 207 -10.66 0.36 0.31
N THR A 208 -10.23 1.46 0.92
CA THR A 208 -10.62 1.86 2.29
C THR A 208 -11.88 2.73 2.28
N GLY A 209 -12.51 2.87 3.44
CA GLY A 209 -13.71 3.70 3.60
C GLY A 209 -14.96 3.12 2.91
N TYR A 210 -15.07 1.79 2.80
CA TYR A 210 -16.20 1.12 2.15
C TYR A 210 -17.56 1.49 2.78
N ASP A 211 -17.59 1.70 4.10
CA ASP A 211 -18.75 2.09 4.91
C ASP A 211 -19.20 3.56 4.72
N THR A 212 -18.42 4.35 3.98
CA THR A 212 -18.62 5.81 3.91
C THR A 212 -19.32 6.28 2.64
N VAL A 213 -19.50 5.38 1.66
CA VAL A 213 -20.09 5.68 0.35
C VAL A 213 -21.25 4.72 0.08
N GLN A 214 -22.27 5.20 -0.63
CA GLN A 214 -23.41 4.36 -1.00
C GLN A 214 -22.96 3.18 -1.87
N HIS A 215 -23.43 1.97 -1.54
CA HIS A 215 -23.05 0.73 -2.22
C HIS A 215 -23.21 0.81 -3.75
N ARG A 216 -24.29 1.44 -4.24
CA ARG A 216 -24.53 1.61 -5.69
C ARG A 216 -23.41 2.35 -6.43
N ILE A 217 -22.77 3.32 -5.77
CA ILE A 217 -21.68 4.12 -6.35
C ILE A 217 -20.40 3.29 -6.38
N ILE A 218 -20.19 2.47 -5.35
CA ILE A 218 -19.06 1.54 -5.26
C ILE A 218 -19.21 0.41 -6.28
N ASP A 219 -20.42 -0.14 -6.46
CA ASP A 219 -20.70 -1.17 -7.46
C ASP A 219 -20.49 -0.63 -8.88
N ASP A 220 -20.90 0.61 -9.16
CA ASP A 220 -20.60 1.29 -10.43
C ASP A 220 -19.08 1.43 -10.65
N PHE A 221 -18.33 1.84 -9.63
CA PHE A 221 -16.86 1.91 -9.69
C PHE A 221 -16.23 0.54 -9.96
N ILE A 222 -16.66 -0.50 -9.23
CA ILE A 222 -16.19 -1.87 -9.41
C ILE A 222 -16.46 -2.36 -10.84
N SER A 223 -17.62 -2.04 -11.41
CA SER A 223 -17.97 -2.43 -12.78
C SER A 223 -16.98 -1.91 -13.83
N HIS A 224 -16.29 -0.80 -13.56
CA HIS A 224 -15.27 -0.25 -14.44
C HIS A 224 -13.88 -0.87 -14.26
N VAL A 225 -13.59 -1.54 -13.14
CA VAL A 225 -12.25 -2.05 -12.81
C VAL A 225 -12.16 -3.58 -12.75
N VAL A 226 -13.28 -4.30 -12.62
CA VAL A 226 -13.28 -5.75 -12.39
C VAL A 226 -12.76 -6.58 -13.56
N ASP A 227 -12.91 -6.08 -14.79
CA ASP A 227 -12.45 -6.76 -16.03
C ASP A 227 -11.06 -6.28 -16.48
N SER A 228 -10.26 -5.71 -15.56
CA SER A 228 -8.90 -5.25 -15.81
C SER A 228 -7.84 -6.28 -15.40
N ASP A 229 -6.55 -5.93 -15.52
CA ASP A 229 -5.43 -6.78 -15.07
C ASP A 229 -5.21 -6.80 -13.55
N ILE A 230 -6.11 -6.19 -12.79
CA ILE A 230 -6.18 -6.30 -11.33
C ILE A 230 -6.58 -7.74 -10.98
N THR A 231 -5.89 -8.38 -10.05
CA THR A 231 -6.17 -9.76 -9.63
C THR A 231 -7.30 -9.83 -8.59
N ALA A 232 -7.36 -8.85 -7.69
CA ALA A 232 -8.38 -8.80 -6.66
C ALA A 232 -8.70 -7.36 -6.23
N ILE A 233 -9.94 -7.14 -5.83
CA ILE A 233 -10.41 -5.91 -5.21
C ILE A 233 -10.80 -6.21 -3.76
N VAL A 234 -10.19 -5.52 -2.81
CA VAL A 234 -10.46 -5.64 -1.37
C VAL A 234 -11.26 -4.42 -0.94
N LEU A 235 -12.44 -4.64 -0.36
CA LEU A 235 -13.30 -3.58 0.19
C LEU A 235 -13.24 -3.66 1.71
N ALA A 236 -12.76 -2.59 2.34
CA ALA A 236 -12.58 -2.51 3.78
C ALA A 236 -13.24 -1.25 4.38
N ASP A 237 -13.89 -1.45 5.53
CA ASP A 237 -14.48 -0.37 6.33
C ASP A 237 -13.38 0.35 7.11
N GLY A 238 -13.62 1.61 7.45
CA GLY A 238 -12.83 2.34 8.46
C GLY A 238 -11.34 2.51 8.16
N TYR A 239 -10.58 2.85 9.21
CA TYR A 239 -9.13 3.12 9.15
C TYR A 239 -8.45 2.67 10.44
N LYS A 240 -7.13 2.47 10.38
CA LYS A 240 -6.30 2.08 11.53
C LYS A 240 -6.92 0.87 12.25
N ALA A 241 -7.29 1.04 13.53
CA ALA A 241 -7.85 -0.02 14.35
C ALA A 241 -9.21 -0.54 13.85
N SER A 242 -10.04 0.32 13.24
CA SER A 242 -11.36 -0.07 12.72
C SER A 242 -11.31 -0.65 11.31
N CYS A 243 -10.12 -0.81 10.71
CA CYS A 243 -9.98 -1.36 9.37
C CYS A 243 -10.36 -2.85 9.32
N GLU A 244 -11.51 -3.14 8.72
CA GLU A 244 -12.06 -4.49 8.58
C GLU A 244 -12.42 -4.78 7.13
N ILE A 245 -11.86 -5.87 6.58
CA ILE A 245 -12.21 -6.33 5.24
C ILE A 245 -13.63 -6.88 5.26
N ARG A 246 -14.51 -6.30 4.45
CA ARG A 246 -15.89 -6.78 4.27
C ARG A 246 -16.02 -7.77 3.14
N ARG A 247 -15.29 -7.52 2.05
CA ARG A 247 -15.40 -8.31 0.83
C ARG A 247 -14.09 -8.34 0.07
N ILE A 248 -13.76 -9.50 -0.50
CA ILE A 248 -12.70 -9.64 -1.49
C ILE A 248 -13.33 -10.17 -2.76
N ILE A 249 -13.21 -9.40 -3.84
CA ILE A 249 -13.67 -9.77 -5.18
C ILE A 249 -12.45 -10.29 -5.94
N GLN A 250 -12.55 -11.49 -6.51
CA GLN A 250 -11.54 -11.98 -7.46
C GLN A 250 -11.92 -11.47 -8.84
N CYS A 251 -10.99 -10.78 -9.48
CA CYS A 251 -11.12 -10.36 -10.86
C CYS A 251 -10.68 -11.53 -11.77
N ARG A 252 -11.16 -11.52 -13.01
CA ARG A 252 -10.95 -12.61 -13.97
C ARG A 252 -9.64 -12.47 -14.74
#